data_AF-A0A7J6QYY5-F1
#
_entry.id   AF-A0A7J6QYY5-F1
#
_cell.length_a   1.000
_cell.length_b   1.000
_cell.length_c   1.000
_cell.angle_alpha   90.00
_cell.angle_beta   90.00
_cell.angle_gamma   90.00
#
_symmetry.space_group_name_H-M   'P 1'
#
loop_
_entity.id
_entity.type
_entity.pdbx_description
1 polymer ?
#
loop_
_entity_poly.entity_id
_entity_poly.type
_entity_poly.pdbx_seq_one_letter_code
_entity_poly.pdbx_strand_id
1 'polypeptide(L)'
;VSTSSESSSEVPATPSEGGEPAAAASLPRPQRPKKCFLHKKPRPHTCAKCRKYAEEMEVFNKSLIEMADPTRRAPSESTRSDEGDAAGVDVDGTGALIVVNEGPMYGLYPTLVQNIRSSDYFKKGLGEVTSVQEVVDEVDRAAEHAEPYNVGALNIPSTLFCCLYKLCTLGPTPGDLRHMLGTRRNPYVVCLGLLYLRCVARPSTLWTWFYPILFETTVFHPEQVTGEVEATEAMTLGRYAELLLLTHKYFTVNLNR
;
A
#
# COMPACT_ATOMS: atom_id res chain seq x y z
N VAL A 1 -70.56 -22.61 -35.60
CA VAL A 1 -70.47 -22.05 -36.96
C VAL A 1 -69.62 -20.80 -36.85
N SER A 2 -68.56 -20.70 -37.65
CA SER A 2 -67.71 -19.51 -37.75
C SER A 2 -68.37 -18.48 -38.66
N THR A 3 -68.25 -17.18 -38.35
CA THR A 3 -67.94 -16.12 -39.33
C THR A 3 -67.59 -14.81 -38.60
N SER A 4 -66.67 -14.06 -39.20
CA SER A 4 -66.11 -12.80 -38.71
C SER A 4 -66.93 -11.57 -39.13
N SER A 5 -66.79 -10.46 -38.39
CA SER A 5 -66.87 -9.09 -38.93
C SER A 5 -66.01 -8.14 -38.08
N GLU A 6 -65.19 -7.29 -38.70
CA GLU A 6 -64.41 -6.23 -38.04
C GLU A 6 -65.26 -4.96 -37.85
N SER A 7 -64.93 -4.15 -36.84
CA SER A 7 -64.97 -2.67 -36.97
C SER A 7 -64.25 -1.98 -35.80
N SER A 8 -63.64 -0.85 -36.14
CA SER A 8 -62.74 0.01 -35.38
C SER A 8 -63.21 0.44 -33.98
N SER A 9 -62.26 0.57 -33.06
CA SER A 9 -62.37 1.44 -31.88
C SER A 9 -61.06 2.19 -31.65
N GLU A 10 -61.17 3.49 -31.34
CA GLU A 10 -60.03 4.41 -31.20
C GLU A 10 -59.31 4.29 -29.84
N VAL A 11 -58.05 4.77 -29.84
CA VAL A 11 -57.08 4.67 -28.74
C VAL A 11 -57.34 5.77 -27.69
N PRO A 12 -57.14 5.52 -26.38
CA PRO A 12 -57.58 6.43 -25.32
C PRO A 12 -56.63 7.63 -25.09
N ALA A 13 -57.21 8.76 -24.70
CA ALA A 13 -56.47 9.89 -24.16
C ALA A 13 -56.26 9.72 -22.64
N THR A 14 -54.99 9.67 -22.20
CA THR A 14 -54.61 9.62 -20.79
C THR A 14 -54.53 11.02 -20.17
N PRO A 15 -54.82 11.18 -18.86
CA PRO A 15 -54.57 12.43 -18.16
C PRO A 15 -53.07 12.62 -17.88
N SER A 16 -52.57 13.85 -18.00
CA SER A 16 -51.17 14.19 -17.75
C SER A 16 -50.88 14.35 -16.26
N GLU A 17 -50.18 13.39 -15.67
CA GLU A 17 -49.60 13.52 -14.32
C GLU A 17 -48.17 14.08 -14.37
N GLY A 18 -47.78 14.76 -13.29
CA GLY A 18 -46.40 14.81 -12.79
C GLY A 18 -45.33 15.46 -13.67
N GLY A 19 -45.07 16.75 -13.44
CA GLY A 19 -43.78 17.33 -13.84
C GLY A 19 -42.66 16.78 -12.95
N GLU A 20 -41.88 15.82 -13.44
CA GLU A 20 -40.64 15.39 -12.78
C GLU A 20 -39.61 16.54 -12.75
N PRO A 21 -38.88 16.75 -11.64
CA PRO A 21 -37.79 17.72 -11.60
C PRO A 21 -36.64 17.24 -12.49
N ALA A 22 -36.10 18.14 -13.30
CA ALA A 22 -35.05 17.85 -14.27
C ALA A 22 -33.86 17.12 -13.63
N ALA A 23 -33.59 15.89 -14.11
CA ALA A 23 -32.44 15.11 -13.66
C ALA A 23 -31.14 15.88 -13.90
N ALA A 24 -30.37 16.10 -12.84
CA ALA A 24 -29.06 16.73 -12.93
C ALA A 24 -28.16 15.95 -13.90
N ALA A 25 -27.69 16.61 -14.96
CA ALA A 25 -26.85 16.00 -15.98
C ALA A 25 -25.53 15.52 -15.35
N SER A 26 -25.41 14.21 -15.12
CA SER A 26 -24.18 13.62 -14.61
C SER A 26 -23.10 13.69 -15.69
N LEU A 27 -21.92 14.21 -15.32
CA LEU A 27 -20.79 14.33 -16.23
C LEU A 27 -20.39 12.93 -16.75
N PRO A 28 -20.09 12.77 -18.06
CA PRO A 28 -19.78 11.47 -18.63
C PRO A 28 -18.50 10.91 -18.02
N ARG A 29 -18.63 9.79 -17.29
CA ARG A 29 -17.49 9.11 -16.66
C ARG A 29 -16.46 8.71 -17.74
N PRO A 30 -15.16 9.03 -17.58
CA PRO A 30 -14.15 8.73 -18.57
C PRO A 30 -14.03 7.22 -18.76
N GLN A 31 -13.89 6.81 -20.02
CA GLN A 31 -13.76 5.41 -20.37
C GLN A 31 -12.29 4.98 -20.32
N ARG A 32 -12.03 3.79 -19.79
CA ARG A 32 -10.67 3.27 -19.66
C ARG A 32 -10.11 2.89 -21.04
N PRO A 33 -8.91 3.39 -21.44
CA PRO A 33 -8.30 3.06 -22.72
C PRO A 33 -8.06 1.56 -22.93
N LYS A 34 -8.17 1.11 -24.19
CA LYS A 34 -8.03 -0.30 -24.56
C LYS A 34 -6.55 -0.70 -24.67
N LYS A 35 -6.16 -1.73 -23.91
CA LYS A 35 -4.79 -2.28 -23.93
C LYS A 35 -4.37 -2.75 -25.32
N CYS A 36 -3.08 -2.62 -25.62
CA CYS A 36 -2.50 -3.13 -26.85
C CYS A 36 -2.55 -4.67 -26.89
N PHE A 37 -3.26 -5.23 -27.86
CA PHE A 37 -3.40 -6.68 -28.04
C PHE A 37 -2.10 -7.43 -28.39
N LEU A 38 -1.06 -6.72 -28.83
CA LEU A 38 0.24 -7.32 -29.21
C LEU A 38 1.13 -7.64 -28.00
N HIS A 39 0.94 -6.98 -26.86
CA HIS A 39 1.88 -7.05 -25.75
C HIS A 39 1.18 -7.17 -24.38
N LYS A 40 1.51 -8.24 -23.64
CA LYS A 40 1.00 -8.49 -22.27
C LYS A 40 1.45 -7.41 -21.25
N LYS A 41 2.59 -6.74 -21.50
CA LYS A 41 3.07 -5.55 -20.80
C LYS A 41 3.31 -4.42 -21.84
N PRO A 42 2.91 -3.16 -21.61
CA PRO A 42 3.10 -2.08 -22.58
C PRO A 42 4.57 -1.82 -22.92
N ARG A 43 4.86 -1.50 -24.19
CA ARG A 43 6.20 -1.12 -24.69
C ARG A 43 6.12 0.18 -25.51
N PRO A 44 5.96 1.36 -24.90
CA PRO A 44 5.67 2.61 -25.62
C PRO A 44 6.83 3.07 -26.52
N HIS A 45 8.08 2.81 -26.13
CA HIS A 45 9.26 3.16 -26.93
C HIS A 45 9.32 2.41 -28.26
N THR A 46 8.93 1.12 -28.30
CA THR A 46 9.05 0.26 -29.49
C THR A 46 7.72 -0.10 -30.17
N CYS A 47 6.57 0.29 -29.63
CA CYS A 47 5.27 0.00 -30.23
C CYS A 47 4.32 1.21 -30.19
N ALA A 48 3.93 1.71 -31.38
CA ALA A 48 3.01 2.84 -31.53
C ALA A 48 1.65 2.61 -30.83
N LYS A 49 1.10 1.38 -30.87
CA LYS A 49 -0.15 1.06 -30.16
C LYS A 49 0.01 1.04 -28.64
N CYS A 50 1.20 0.73 -28.11
CA CYS A 50 1.49 0.87 -26.68
C CYS A 50 1.75 2.33 -26.27
N ARG A 51 2.29 3.14 -27.18
CA ARG A 51 2.51 4.58 -26.98
C ARG A 51 1.18 5.33 -26.86
N LYS A 52 0.29 5.15 -27.85
CA LYS A 52 -1.08 5.66 -27.82
C LYS A 52 -1.86 5.20 -26.58
N TYR A 53 -1.73 3.93 -26.19
CA TYR A 53 -2.34 3.45 -24.94
C TYR A 53 -1.76 4.12 -23.69
N ALA A 54 -0.47 4.48 -23.66
CA ALA A 54 0.14 5.19 -22.54
C ALA A 54 -0.37 6.65 -22.47
N GLU A 55 -0.34 7.37 -23.59
CA GLU A 55 -0.87 8.73 -23.73
C GLU A 55 -2.35 8.82 -23.32
N GLU A 56 -3.19 7.91 -23.84
CA GLU A 56 -4.61 7.82 -23.46
C GLU A 56 -4.80 7.46 -21.97
N MET A 57 -3.90 6.66 -21.39
CA MET A 57 -3.95 6.29 -19.97
C MET A 57 -3.50 7.43 -19.05
N GLU A 58 -2.56 8.27 -19.48
CA GLU A 58 -2.17 9.49 -18.77
C GLU A 58 -3.33 10.48 -18.72
N VAL A 59 -4.01 10.72 -19.85
CA VAL A 59 -5.23 11.55 -19.90
C VAL A 59 -6.34 10.96 -19.03
N PHE A 60 -6.56 9.64 -19.09
CA PHE A 60 -7.53 8.96 -18.22
C PHE A 60 -7.20 9.15 -16.73
N ASN A 61 -5.95 8.92 -16.32
CA ASN A 61 -5.50 9.12 -14.94
C ASN A 61 -5.64 10.59 -14.49
N LYS A 62 -5.31 11.55 -15.35
CA LYS A 62 -5.51 12.98 -15.09
C LYS A 62 -6.98 13.32 -14.87
N SER A 63 -7.88 12.81 -15.73
CA SER A 63 -9.33 13.01 -15.57
C SER A 63 -9.90 12.39 -14.28
N LEU A 64 -9.34 11.27 -13.81
CA LEU A 64 -9.71 10.68 -12.51
C LEU A 64 -9.29 11.57 -11.34
N ILE A 65 -8.13 12.22 -11.43
CA ILE A 65 -7.66 13.18 -10.42
C ILE A 65 -8.54 14.44 -10.43
N GLU A 66 -8.85 14.98 -11.61
CA GLU A 66 -9.68 16.19 -11.76
C GLU A 66 -11.14 15.99 -11.30
N MET A 67 -11.69 14.77 -11.36
CA MET A 67 -13.00 14.47 -10.75
C MET A 67 -12.93 14.13 -9.26
N ALA A 68 -11.78 13.68 -8.75
CA ALA A 68 -11.59 13.41 -7.33
C ALA A 68 -11.39 14.71 -6.52
N ASP A 69 -10.81 15.73 -7.14
CA ASP A 69 -10.63 17.07 -6.58
C ASP A 69 -10.84 18.14 -7.67
N PRO A 70 -12.06 18.69 -7.82
CA PRO A 70 -12.35 19.71 -8.83
C PRO A 70 -11.78 21.11 -8.49
N THR A 71 -11.13 21.29 -7.34
CA THR A 71 -10.59 22.60 -6.91
C THR A 71 -9.16 22.86 -7.40
N ARG A 72 -8.41 21.82 -7.77
CA ARG A 72 -7.04 21.93 -8.30
C ARG A 72 -6.99 22.33 -9.78
N ARG A 73 -7.17 23.63 -10.06
CA ARG A 73 -6.65 24.22 -11.31
C ARG A 73 -5.13 24.41 -11.24
N ALA A 74 -4.49 24.36 -12.41
CA ALA A 74 -3.05 24.57 -12.58
C ALA A 74 -2.61 25.97 -12.09
N PRO A 75 -1.34 26.16 -11.67
CA PRO A 75 -0.95 27.34 -10.92
C PRO A 75 -0.92 28.62 -11.76
N SER A 76 -1.55 29.66 -11.22
CA SER A 76 -1.37 31.07 -11.59
C SER A 76 -1.19 31.89 -10.32
N GLU A 77 -0.44 32.99 -10.42
CA GLU A 77 0.18 33.67 -9.27
C GLU A 77 -0.80 34.31 -8.26
N SER A 78 -0.37 34.28 -6.98
CA SER A 78 -0.71 35.21 -5.89
C SER A 78 -2.18 35.56 -5.59
N THR A 79 -2.71 35.07 -4.46
CA THR A 79 -3.13 35.92 -3.30
C THR A 79 -3.47 35.07 -2.07
N ARG A 80 -3.63 35.70 -0.90
CA ARG A 80 -3.78 35.08 0.44
C ARG A 80 -5.25 34.85 0.84
N SER A 81 -5.44 33.99 1.84
CA SER A 81 -6.61 33.81 2.74
C SER A 81 -7.96 33.38 2.12
N ASP A 82 -8.89 32.63 2.74
CA ASP A 82 -8.96 31.62 3.85
C ASP A 82 -10.43 31.09 3.82
N GLU A 83 -10.89 29.94 4.37
CA GLU A 83 -10.32 28.82 5.15
C GLU A 83 -11.21 27.54 4.97
N GLY A 84 -10.79 26.37 5.48
CA GLY A 84 -11.61 25.13 5.63
C GLY A 84 -11.71 24.21 4.40
N ASP A 85 -11.57 22.88 4.47
CA ASP A 85 -11.48 21.96 5.62
C ASP A 85 -10.34 20.93 5.46
N ALA A 86 -9.82 20.42 6.57
CA ALA A 86 -8.45 19.90 6.65
C ALA A 86 -8.23 18.45 6.17
N ALA A 87 -7.48 18.29 5.08
CA ALA A 87 -6.48 17.22 5.00
C ALA A 87 -5.23 17.69 5.77
N GLY A 88 -5.18 17.39 7.07
CA GLY A 88 -4.10 17.85 7.97
C GLY A 88 -2.71 17.41 7.50
N VAL A 89 -1.98 18.35 6.89
CA VAL A 89 -0.53 18.31 6.79
C VAL A 89 -0.02 19.06 8.02
N ASP A 90 0.61 18.34 8.95
CA ASP A 90 1.12 18.92 10.19
C ASP A 90 2.05 20.10 9.89
N VAL A 91 1.75 21.27 10.46
CA VAL A 91 2.46 22.55 10.23
C VAL A 91 3.95 22.49 10.62
N ASP A 92 4.33 21.51 11.45
CA ASP A 92 5.69 21.29 11.92
C ASP A 92 6.53 20.35 11.03
N GLY A 93 5.95 19.77 9.96
CA GLY A 93 6.65 18.85 9.06
C GLY A 93 7.12 17.54 9.69
N THR A 94 6.75 17.27 10.94
CA THR A 94 7.21 16.11 11.74
C THR A 94 6.56 14.79 11.32
N GLY A 95 5.42 14.82 10.62
CA GLY A 95 4.74 13.64 10.09
C GLY A 95 4.28 12.70 11.21
N ALA A 96 3.15 13.01 11.84
CA ALA A 96 2.62 12.20 12.93
C ALA A 96 2.47 10.72 12.53
N LEU A 97 3.00 9.81 13.38
CA LEU A 97 2.70 8.39 13.27
C LEU A 97 1.26 8.18 13.74
N ILE A 98 0.35 7.87 12.80
CA ILE A 98 -1.02 7.55 13.15
C ILE A 98 -1.22 6.04 13.02
N VAL A 99 -1.34 5.37 14.16
CA VAL A 99 -1.59 3.92 14.24
C VAL A 99 -3.07 3.65 13.92
N VAL A 100 -3.34 2.55 13.21
CA VAL A 100 -4.69 2.09 12.85
C VAL A 100 -4.95 0.62 13.17
N ASN A 101 -3.90 -0.19 13.39
CA ASN A 101 -4.03 -1.60 13.75
C ASN A 101 -3.48 -1.86 15.17
N GLU A 102 -4.25 -1.49 16.18
CA GLU A 102 -3.89 -1.65 17.61
C GLU A 102 -4.30 -3.02 18.20
N GLY A 103 -5.10 -3.80 17.46
CA GLY A 103 -5.52 -5.14 17.89
C GLY A 103 -4.34 -6.11 18.02
N PRO A 104 -4.49 -7.23 18.75
CA PRO A 104 -3.39 -8.14 19.13
C PRO A 104 -2.64 -8.81 17.96
N MET A 105 -3.15 -8.67 16.74
CA MET A 105 -2.56 -9.16 15.49
C MET A 105 -1.71 -8.09 14.77
N TYR A 106 -1.89 -6.80 15.07
CA TYR A 106 -1.15 -5.67 14.49
C TYR A 106 -1.08 -5.66 12.95
N GLY A 107 -2.16 -6.07 12.28
CA GLY A 107 -2.22 -6.17 10.81
C GLY A 107 -1.62 -7.47 10.21
N LEU A 108 -0.97 -8.32 11.02
CA LEU A 108 -0.52 -9.65 10.60
C LEU A 108 -1.68 -10.66 10.58
N TYR A 109 -1.52 -11.76 9.85
CA TYR A 109 -2.56 -12.80 9.79
C TYR A 109 -2.49 -13.76 11.01
N PRO A 110 -3.63 -14.33 11.46
CA PRO A 110 -3.70 -15.03 12.75
C PRO A 110 -2.73 -16.21 12.91
N THR A 111 -2.54 -17.02 11.86
CA THR A 111 -1.65 -18.19 11.91
C THR A 111 -0.19 -17.81 12.14
N LEU A 112 0.28 -16.71 11.54
CA LEU A 112 1.65 -16.22 11.77
C LEU A 112 1.82 -15.74 13.21
N VAL A 113 0.85 -14.98 13.73
CA VAL A 113 0.88 -14.50 15.12
C VAL A 113 0.84 -15.68 16.10
N GLN A 114 0.09 -16.73 15.81
CA GLN A 114 0.08 -17.97 16.60
C GLN A 114 1.42 -18.72 16.53
N ASN A 115 2.03 -18.81 15.35
CA ASN A 115 3.35 -19.43 15.16
C ASN A 115 4.46 -18.65 15.89
N ILE A 116 4.44 -17.31 15.82
CA ILE A 116 5.35 -16.43 16.58
C ILE A 116 5.17 -16.66 18.07
N ARG A 117 3.95 -16.46 18.60
CA ARG A 117 3.65 -16.61 20.04
C ARG A 117 3.92 -18.02 20.58
N SER A 118 3.85 -19.05 19.74
CA SER A 118 4.13 -20.44 20.15
C SER A 118 5.62 -20.80 20.06
N SER A 119 6.41 -20.10 19.24
CA SER A 119 7.84 -20.37 19.05
C SER A 119 8.67 -20.21 20.33
N ASP A 120 9.69 -21.06 20.47
CA ASP A 120 10.66 -20.95 21.55
C ASP A 120 11.49 -19.66 21.46
N TYR A 121 11.83 -19.23 20.24
CA TYR A 121 12.57 -17.99 19.99
C TYR A 121 11.83 -16.76 20.54
N PHE A 122 10.52 -16.64 20.28
CA PHE A 122 9.74 -15.54 20.85
C PHE A 122 9.56 -15.66 22.37
N LYS A 123 9.22 -16.84 22.88
CA LYS A 123 8.94 -17.05 24.31
C LYS A 123 10.17 -16.90 25.22
N LYS A 124 11.31 -17.46 24.80
CA LYS A 124 12.54 -17.56 25.61
C LYS A 124 13.57 -16.51 25.21
N GLY A 125 13.72 -16.24 23.91
CA GLY A 125 14.67 -15.24 23.41
C GLY A 125 14.14 -13.81 23.54
N LEU A 126 12.93 -13.56 23.03
CA LEU A 126 12.29 -12.23 23.08
C LEU A 126 11.37 -12.02 24.30
N GLY A 127 11.32 -12.97 25.24
CA GLY A 127 10.44 -12.89 26.42
C GLY A 127 10.80 -11.71 27.32
N GLU A 128 12.08 -11.61 27.67
CA GLU A 128 12.63 -10.61 28.61
C GLU A 128 12.93 -9.25 27.96
N VAL A 129 12.89 -9.15 26.63
CA VAL A 129 13.10 -7.89 25.89
C VAL A 129 12.00 -6.88 26.26
N THR A 130 12.38 -5.65 26.63
CA THR A 130 11.44 -4.59 27.06
C THR A 130 11.65 -3.25 26.35
N SER A 131 12.78 -3.03 25.68
CA SER A 131 13.05 -1.79 24.95
C SER A 131 13.12 -1.98 23.43
N VAL A 132 12.88 -0.89 22.68
CA VAL A 132 13.03 -0.90 21.21
C VAL A 132 14.49 -1.15 20.82
N GLN A 133 15.45 -0.63 21.60
CA GLN A 133 16.88 -0.83 21.34
C GLN A 133 17.28 -2.31 21.46
N GLU A 134 16.80 -3.04 22.46
CA GLU A 134 17.03 -4.49 22.58
C GLU A 134 16.47 -5.27 21.38
N VAL A 135 15.33 -4.86 20.80
CA VAL A 135 14.81 -5.46 19.56
C VAL A 135 15.73 -5.16 18.37
N VAL A 136 16.26 -3.93 18.28
CA VAL A 136 17.24 -3.55 17.25
C VAL A 136 18.53 -4.35 17.38
N ASP A 137 19.06 -4.48 18.60
CA ASP A 137 20.28 -5.24 18.91
C ASP A 137 20.12 -6.72 18.56
N GLU A 138 18.96 -7.31 18.82
CA GLU A 138 18.65 -8.70 18.45
C GLU A 138 18.53 -8.89 16.93
N VAL A 139 17.99 -7.91 16.20
CA VAL A 139 18.01 -7.90 14.72
C VAL A 139 19.43 -7.79 14.18
N ASP A 140 20.28 -6.94 14.77
CA ASP A 140 21.71 -6.84 14.45
C ASP A 140 22.48 -8.12 14.75
N ARG A 141 22.01 -8.93 15.70
CA ARG A 141 22.65 -10.19 16.10
C ARG A 141 22.20 -11.40 15.28
N ALA A 142 20.93 -11.46 14.86
CA ALA A 142 20.30 -12.73 14.45
C ALA A 142 19.32 -12.65 13.25
N ALA A 143 19.14 -11.49 12.60
CA ALA A 143 18.32 -11.41 11.38
C ALA A 143 19.15 -11.73 10.13
N GLU A 144 18.77 -12.81 9.42
CA GLU A 144 19.45 -13.26 8.19
C GLU A 144 18.72 -12.88 6.90
N HIS A 145 17.40 -12.65 6.98
CA HIS A 145 16.50 -12.38 5.86
C HIS A 145 15.23 -11.67 6.36
N ALA A 146 14.39 -11.20 5.43
CA ALA A 146 13.20 -10.40 5.71
C ALA A 146 11.86 -11.12 5.39
N GLU A 147 11.85 -12.45 5.27
CA GLU A 147 10.64 -13.23 5.02
C GLU A 147 9.85 -13.55 6.30
N PRO A 148 8.54 -13.89 6.23
CA PRO A 148 7.75 -14.28 7.40
C PRO A 148 8.15 -15.58 8.09
N TYR A 149 8.71 -16.54 7.34
CA TYR A 149 9.10 -17.87 7.81
C TYR A 149 10.47 -18.24 7.27
N ASN A 150 11.19 -19.11 7.99
CA ASN A 150 12.44 -19.68 7.50
C ASN A 150 12.18 -20.61 6.30
N VAL A 151 13.05 -20.55 5.29
CA VAL A 151 12.94 -21.38 4.08
C VAL A 151 13.05 -22.86 4.46
N GLY A 152 12.19 -23.68 3.84
CA GLY A 152 12.05 -25.09 4.17
C GLY A 152 11.21 -25.40 5.43
N ALA A 153 10.83 -24.40 6.23
CA ALA A 153 10.11 -24.59 7.49
C ALA A 153 8.89 -23.66 7.62
N LEU A 154 7.82 -23.97 6.86
CA LEU A 154 6.59 -23.15 6.70
C LEU A 154 5.84 -22.74 7.99
N ASN A 155 6.18 -23.32 9.14
CA ASN A 155 5.57 -22.99 10.45
C ASN A 155 6.58 -22.40 11.45
N ILE A 156 7.86 -22.28 11.09
CA ILE A 156 8.89 -21.67 11.94
C ILE A 156 9.05 -20.20 11.51
N PRO A 157 8.55 -19.24 12.30
CA PRO A 157 8.63 -17.82 11.98
C PRO A 157 10.09 -17.36 11.99
N SER A 158 10.40 -16.40 11.12
CA SER A 158 11.76 -15.84 11.06
C SER A 158 12.09 -14.98 12.28
N THR A 159 13.39 -14.81 12.54
CA THR A 159 13.92 -13.84 13.51
C THR A 159 13.29 -12.47 13.31
N LEU A 160 13.28 -11.95 12.06
CA LEU A 160 12.80 -10.60 11.78
C LEU A 160 11.31 -10.47 12.08
N PHE A 161 10.49 -11.47 11.76
CA PHE A 161 9.05 -11.40 12.05
C PHE A 161 8.70 -11.61 13.52
N CYS A 162 9.50 -12.39 14.26
CA CYS A 162 9.40 -12.43 15.72
C CYS A 162 9.76 -11.07 16.35
N CYS A 163 10.81 -10.42 15.86
CA CYS A 163 11.21 -9.07 16.28
C CYS A 163 10.16 -8.01 15.89
N LEU A 164 9.57 -8.10 14.69
CA LEU A 164 8.45 -7.25 14.24
C LEU A 164 7.25 -7.36 15.18
N TYR A 165 6.85 -8.58 15.52
CA TYR A 165 5.75 -8.76 16.46
C TYR A 165 6.07 -8.22 17.86
N LYS A 166 7.31 -8.42 18.34
CA LYS A 166 7.77 -7.83 19.60
C LYS A 166 7.73 -6.30 19.56
N LEU A 167 8.23 -5.68 18.50
CA LEU A 167 8.20 -4.23 18.29
C LEU A 167 6.76 -3.70 18.29
N CYS A 168 5.81 -4.41 17.65
CA CYS A 168 4.39 -4.08 17.72
C CYS A 168 3.82 -4.11 19.15
N THR A 169 4.27 -5.04 20.01
CA THR A 169 3.86 -5.07 21.43
C THR A 169 4.50 -3.97 22.29
N LEU A 170 5.64 -3.40 21.87
CA LEU A 170 6.33 -2.33 22.60
C LEU A 170 5.85 -0.93 22.19
N GLY A 171 5.41 -0.74 20.94
CA GLY A 171 4.89 0.54 20.44
C GLY A 171 5.98 1.62 20.33
N PRO A 172 6.95 1.49 19.39
CA PRO A 172 8.03 2.46 19.21
C PRO A 172 7.52 3.88 18.96
N THR A 173 8.22 4.85 19.51
CA THR A 173 7.94 6.26 19.28
C THR A 173 8.31 6.67 17.85
N PRO A 174 7.79 7.81 17.35
CA PRO A 174 8.29 8.41 16.12
C PRO A 174 9.79 8.72 16.13
N GLY A 175 10.41 8.90 17.31
CA GLY A 175 11.86 9.06 17.45
C GLY A 175 12.61 7.77 17.13
N ASP A 176 12.19 6.67 17.76
CA ASP A 176 12.78 5.34 17.58
C ASP A 176 12.70 4.89 16.11
N LEU A 177 11.54 5.09 15.46
CA LEU A 177 11.36 4.75 14.05
C LEU A 177 12.27 5.57 13.14
N ARG A 178 12.46 6.87 13.38
CA ARG A 178 13.40 7.69 12.59
C ARG A 178 14.85 7.23 12.81
N HIS A 179 15.22 6.84 14.02
CA HIS A 179 16.53 6.27 14.33
C HIS A 179 16.77 4.94 13.60
N MET A 180 15.80 4.01 13.65
CA MET A 180 15.86 2.73 12.94
C MET A 180 15.97 2.92 11.41
N LEU A 181 15.13 3.78 10.82
CA LEU A 181 15.14 4.04 9.38
C LEU A 181 16.39 4.81 8.91
N GLY A 182 16.99 5.64 9.77
CA GLY A 182 18.25 6.33 9.50
C GLY A 182 19.51 5.47 9.65
N THR A 183 19.38 4.24 10.19
CA THR A 183 20.51 3.36 10.45
C THR A 183 21.14 2.85 9.15
N ARG A 184 22.47 3.02 9.01
CA ARG A 184 23.25 2.56 7.84
C ARG A 184 23.97 1.23 8.04
N ARG A 185 23.99 0.71 9.27
CA ARG A 185 24.80 -0.44 9.68
C ARG A 185 24.23 -1.77 9.19
N ASN A 186 22.92 -1.95 9.33
CA ASN A 186 22.23 -3.19 9.01
C ASN A 186 20.92 -2.88 8.25
N PRO A 187 20.76 -3.38 7.01
CA PRO A 187 19.54 -3.18 6.23
C PRO A 187 18.30 -3.82 6.89
N TYR A 188 18.44 -4.88 7.69
CA TYR A 188 17.30 -5.54 8.34
C TYR A 188 16.66 -4.68 9.44
N VAL A 189 17.40 -3.77 10.08
CA VAL A 189 16.84 -2.78 11.02
C VAL A 189 15.93 -1.78 10.29
N VAL A 190 16.34 -1.34 9.10
CA VAL A 190 15.51 -0.49 8.23
C VAL A 190 14.28 -1.27 7.75
N CYS A 191 14.46 -2.54 7.33
CA CYS A 191 13.34 -3.40 6.93
C CYS A 191 12.33 -3.60 8.07
N LEU A 192 12.79 -3.82 9.30
CA LEU A 192 11.94 -3.93 10.48
C LEU A 192 11.07 -2.67 10.67
N GLY A 193 11.67 -1.47 10.58
CA GLY A 193 10.96 -0.19 10.68
C GLY A 193 9.92 0.00 9.56
N LEU A 194 10.29 -0.31 8.31
CA LEU A 194 9.37 -0.22 7.17
C LEU A 194 8.22 -1.23 7.28
N LEU A 195 8.49 -2.47 7.70
CA LEU A 195 7.47 -3.50 7.91
C LEU A 195 6.51 -3.12 9.05
N TYR A 196 7.03 -2.59 10.17
CA TYR A 196 6.23 -2.05 11.27
C TYR A 196 5.24 -1.00 10.76
N LEU A 197 5.74 0.00 10.02
CA LEU A 197 4.90 1.05 9.42
C LEU A 197 3.81 0.45 8.51
N ARG A 198 4.15 -0.52 7.64
CA ARG A 198 3.17 -1.17 6.74
C ARG A 198 2.15 -2.04 7.48
N CYS A 199 2.49 -2.54 8.66
CA CYS A 199 1.61 -3.31 9.52
C CYS A 199 0.64 -2.42 10.30
N VAL A 200 1.12 -1.33 10.92
CA VAL A 200 0.33 -0.58 11.92
C VAL A 200 -0.07 0.83 11.54
N ALA A 201 0.65 1.53 10.65
CA ALA A 201 0.41 2.93 10.36
C ALA A 201 -0.70 3.16 9.33
N ARG A 202 -1.29 4.36 9.36
CA ARG A 202 -2.29 4.80 8.38
C ARG A 202 -1.65 4.90 6.98
N PRO A 203 -2.28 4.35 5.93
CA PRO A 203 -1.77 4.40 4.57
C PRO A 203 -1.39 5.80 4.08
N SER A 204 -2.21 6.81 4.40
CA SER A 204 -1.99 8.20 4.01
C SER A 204 -0.73 8.83 4.64
N THR A 205 -0.22 8.30 5.76
CA THR A 205 1.00 8.80 6.40
C THR A 205 2.27 8.09 5.91
N LEU A 206 2.16 6.93 5.24
CA LEU A 206 3.32 6.11 4.86
C LEU A 206 4.34 6.86 3.98
N TRP A 207 3.88 7.72 3.07
CA TRP A 207 4.76 8.44 2.14
C TRP A 207 5.84 9.24 2.86
N THR A 208 5.49 9.96 3.94
CA THR A 208 6.43 10.77 4.74
C THR A 208 7.57 9.94 5.33
N TRP A 209 7.27 8.70 5.74
CA TRP A 209 8.25 7.78 6.32
C TRP A 209 9.09 7.05 5.26
N PHE A 210 8.48 6.72 4.12
CA PHE A 210 9.14 5.95 3.05
C PHE A 210 9.99 6.82 2.13
N TYR A 211 9.60 8.08 1.90
CA TYR A 211 10.25 8.98 0.94
C TYR A 211 11.78 9.09 1.11
N PRO A 212 12.35 9.26 2.33
CA PRO A 212 13.81 9.29 2.49
C PRO A 212 14.50 7.97 2.11
N ILE A 213 13.80 6.84 2.26
CA ILE A 213 14.36 5.50 2.03
C ILE A 213 14.26 5.09 0.56
N LEU A 214 13.30 5.63 -0.22
CA LEU A 214 13.17 5.35 -1.67
C LEU A 214 14.45 5.64 -2.47
N PHE A 215 15.28 6.56 -2.01
CA PHE A 215 16.56 6.92 -2.63
C PHE A 215 17.75 6.13 -2.09
N GLU A 216 17.53 5.20 -1.15
CA GLU A 216 18.61 4.50 -0.48
C GLU A 216 19.19 3.36 -1.33
N THR A 217 20.51 3.40 -1.51
CA THR A 217 21.25 2.52 -2.43
C THR A 217 21.91 1.33 -1.75
N THR A 218 21.90 1.23 -0.42
CA THR A 218 22.40 0.06 0.32
C THR A 218 21.76 -1.23 -0.19
N VAL A 219 22.59 -2.17 -0.67
CA VAL A 219 22.19 -3.45 -1.27
C VAL A 219 22.12 -4.55 -0.21
N PHE A 220 21.08 -5.38 -0.26
CA PHE A 220 20.88 -6.52 0.63
C PHE A 220 19.99 -7.60 0.01
N HIS A 221 19.78 -8.70 0.74
CA HIS A 221 18.89 -9.80 0.35
C HIS A 221 17.66 -9.86 1.28
N PRO A 222 16.44 -9.55 0.81
CA PRO A 222 15.24 -9.72 1.63
C PRO A 222 14.81 -11.19 1.76
N GLU A 223 15.29 -12.08 0.89
CA GLU A 223 15.00 -13.52 0.88
C GLU A 223 16.19 -14.32 1.45
N GLN A 224 15.90 -15.47 2.06
CA GLN A 224 16.95 -16.33 2.61
C GLN A 224 17.75 -17.00 1.48
N VAL A 225 19.05 -16.77 1.45
CA VAL A 225 19.93 -17.35 0.42
C VAL A 225 20.19 -18.82 0.72
N THR A 226 19.58 -19.73 -0.06
CA THR A 226 19.76 -21.18 0.10
C THR A 226 20.53 -21.82 -1.06
N GLY A 227 21.78 -22.20 -0.81
CA GLY A 227 22.62 -23.00 -1.73
C GLY A 227 23.61 -22.19 -2.57
N GLU A 228 24.30 -22.89 -3.49
CA GLU A 228 25.33 -22.31 -4.37
C GLU A 228 24.76 -21.53 -5.57
N VAL A 229 23.44 -21.64 -5.82
CA VAL A 229 22.77 -20.94 -6.92
C VAL A 229 22.56 -19.47 -6.55
N GLU A 230 23.66 -18.73 -6.74
CA GLU A 230 23.72 -17.34 -7.20
C GLU A 230 22.75 -16.37 -6.52
N ALA A 231 23.31 -15.49 -5.67
CA ALA A 231 22.66 -14.39 -4.95
C ALA A 231 22.13 -13.28 -5.91
N THR A 232 21.21 -13.66 -6.80
CA THR A 232 20.87 -12.96 -8.05
C THR A 232 19.80 -11.89 -7.91
N GLU A 233 18.99 -11.93 -6.85
CA GLU A 233 18.01 -10.88 -6.53
C GLU A 233 18.41 -10.07 -5.28
N ALA A 234 19.70 -9.68 -5.22
CA ALA A 234 20.10 -8.56 -4.38
C ALA A 234 19.33 -7.30 -4.79
N MET A 235 18.79 -6.54 -3.83
CA MET A 235 18.09 -5.28 -4.13
C MET A 235 18.50 -4.16 -3.17
N THR A 236 18.27 -2.91 -3.58
CA THR A 236 18.51 -1.77 -2.71
C THR A 236 17.38 -1.60 -1.69
N LEU A 237 17.66 -1.00 -0.54
CA LEU A 237 16.64 -0.59 0.43
C LEU A 237 15.57 0.31 -0.21
N GLY A 238 15.94 1.20 -1.14
CA GLY A 238 14.98 2.01 -1.89
C GLY A 238 14.05 1.18 -2.77
N ARG A 239 14.56 0.16 -3.46
CA ARG A 239 13.74 -0.77 -4.24
C ARG A 239 12.83 -1.61 -3.33
N TYR A 240 13.32 -2.04 -2.18
CA TYR A 240 12.53 -2.74 -1.17
C TYR A 240 11.39 -1.87 -0.61
N ALA A 241 11.68 -0.62 -0.26
CA ALA A 241 10.69 0.36 0.19
C ALA A 241 9.62 0.63 -0.89
N GLU A 242 10.02 0.78 -2.16
CA GLU A 242 9.12 0.91 -3.30
C GLU A 242 8.20 -0.32 -3.44
N LEU A 243 8.76 -1.53 -3.36
CA LEU A 243 7.99 -2.78 -3.41
C LEU A 243 6.98 -2.86 -2.26
N LEU A 244 7.35 -2.50 -1.03
CA LEU A 244 6.43 -2.47 0.11
C LEU A 244 5.27 -1.49 -0.11
N LEU A 245 5.48 -0.32 -0.71
CA LEU A 245 4.40 0.62 -1.03
C LEU A 245 3.48 0.10 -2.15
N LEU A 246 4.06 -0.49 -3.20
CA LEU A 246 3.31 -0.92 -4.38
C LEU A 246 2.62 -2.30 -4.24
N THR A 247 3.02 -3.11 -3.25
CA THR A 247 2.46 -4.45 -3.04
C THR A 247 1.47 -4.48 -1.86
N HIS A 248 0.37 -5.21 -2.06
CA HIS A 248 -0.56 -5.58 -0.99
C HIS A 248 -0.24 -6.93 -0.35
N LYS A 249 0.63 -7.73 -0.99
CA LYS A 249 1.03 -9.06 -0.53
C LYS A 249 2.55 -9.14 -0.50
N TYR A 250 3.09 -9.33 0.69
CA TYR A 250 4.50 -9.48 1.00
C TYR A 250 4.73 -10.93 1.46
N PHE A 251 5.26 -11.77 0.56
CA PHE A 251 5.31 -13.22 0.73
C PHE A 251 3.94 -13.82 1.07
N THR A 252 3.74 -14.28 2.31
CA THR A 252 2.47 -14.83 2.82
C THR A 252 1.62 -13.79 3.56
N VAL A 253 2.18 -12.62 3.88
CA VAL A 253 1.54 -11.55 4.66
C VAL A 253 0.79 -10.59 3.74
N ASN A 254 -0.43 -10.23 4.12
CA ASN A 254 -1.14 -9.11 3.49
C ASN A 254 -0.74 -7.82 4.22
N LEU A 255 -0.21 -6.83 3.50
CA LEU A 255 0.08 -5.51 4.05
C LEU A 255 -1.18 -4.64 4.02
N ASN A 256 -1.24 -3.63 4.89
CA ASN A 256 -2.37 -2.69 4.92
C ASN A 256 -2.52 -1.96 3.57
N ARG A 257 -3.76 -1.59 3.20
CA ARG A 257 -4.09 -0.92 1.93
C ARG A 257 -4.03 0.59 2.04
#